data_AF-A0A937GAY0-F1
#
_entry.id   AF-A0A937GAY0-F1
#
_cell.length_a   1.000
_cell.length_b   1.000
_cell.length_c   1.000
_cell.angle_alpha   90.00
_cell.angle_beta   90.00
_cell.angle_gamma   90.00
#
_symmetry.space_group_name_H-M   'P 1'
#
loop_
_entity.id
_entity.type
_entity.pdbx_description
1 polymer ?
#
loop_
_entity_poly.entity_id
_entity_poly.type
_entity_poly.pdbx_seq_one_letter_code
_entity_poly.pdbx_strand_id
1 'polypeptide(L)'
;HYVVFPNTVFNCNPEHVQVFNPIPIDVDRTRFLCWELVYRDTGDDPEYSAYWGRTMKHWEGLKRVVGEDIEIYEQLERTKRSSGYTRHVLQGRECKIAHYHENMDRKIRDGA
;
A
#
# COMPACT_ATOMS: atom_id res chain seq x y z
N HIS A 1 -3.68 -3.40 8.37
CA HIS A 1 -3.32 -3.75 6.98
C HIS A 1 -3.90 -5.10 6.58
N TYR A 2 -4.89 -5.08 5.68
CA TYR A 2 -5.48 -6.24 5.04
C TYR A 2 -5.25 -6.15 3.53
N VAL A 3 -4.83 -7.24 2.89
CA VAL A 3 -4.57 -7.28 1.44
C VAL A 3 -5.63 -8.15 0.78
N VAL A 4 -6.40 -7.56 -0.11
CA VAL A 4 -7.21 -8.28 -1.09
C VAL A 4 -6.34 -8.43 -2.34
N PHE A 5 -5.81 -9.64 -2.50
CA PHE A 5 -4.96 -9.98 -3.63
C PHE A 5 -5.73 -9.80 -4.96
N PRO A 6 -5.13 -9.22 -6.01
CA PRO A 6 -3.69 -8.95 -6.13
C PRO A 6 -3.24 -7.57 -5.63
N ASN A 7 -4.11 -6.56 -5.59
CA ASN A 7 -3.65 -5.17 -5.58
C ASN A 7 -4.54 -4.19 -4.81
N THR A 8 -5.29 -4.65 -3.82
CA THR A 8 -6.04 -3.76 -2.93
C THR A 8 -5.57 -3.93 -1.50
N VAL A 9 -5.15 -2.84 -0.86
CA VAL A 9 -4.72 -2.87 0.54
C VAL A 9 -5.60 -1.93 1.34
N PHE A 10 -6.19 -2.45 2.41
CA PHE A 10 -6.91 -1.68 3.42
C PHE A 10 -6.00 -1.44 4.62
N ASN A 11 -5.73 -0.17 4.92
CA ASN A 11 -5.18 0.21 6.20
C ASN A 11 -6.32 0.74 7.09
N CYS A 12 -6.85 -0.15 7.93
CA CYS A 12 -7.94 0.16 8.85
C CYS A 12 -7.37 0.81 10.11
N ASN A 13 -7.42 2.13 10.18
CA ASN A 13 -7.11 2.88 11.38
C ASN A 13 -8.37 2.95 12.28
N PRO A 14 -8.24 3.30 13.58
CA PRO A 14 -9.40 3.38 14.46
C PRO A 14 -10.51 4.33 13.99
N GLU A 15 -10.14 5.45 13.36
CA GLU A 15 -11.08 6.53 13.00
C GLU A 15 -11.44 6.55 11.49
N HIS A 16 -10.64 5.90 10.65
CA HIS A 16 -10.76 5.98 9.19
C HIS A 16 -10.12 4.77 8.51
N VAL A 17 -10.44 4.57 7.23
CA VAL A 17 -9.85 3.48 6.45
C VAL A 17 -9.18 4.05 5.22
N GLN A 18 -7.93 3.67 5.00
CA GLN A 18 -7.25 3.95 3.73
C GLN A 18 -7.38 2.77 2.79
N VAL A 19 -7.68 3.06 1.53
CA VAL A 19 -7.68 2.07 0.46
C VAL A 19 -6.56 2.43 -0.51
N PHE A 20 -5.62 1.52 -0.67
CA PHE A 20 -4.52 1.63 -1.60
C PHE A 20 -4.72 0.69 -2.79
N ASN A 21 -4.56 1.24 -3.99
CA ASN A 21 -4.63 0.49 -5.23
C ASN A 21 -3.39 0.78 -6.10
N PRO A 22 -2.35 -0.07 -6.03
CA PRO A 22 -1.33 -0.11 -7.06
C PRO A 22 -1.92 -0.58 -8.40
N ILE A 23 -1.81 0.28 -9.40
CA ILE A 23 -2.22 0.03 -10.78
C ILE A 23 -0.94 -0.11 -11.62
N PRO A 24 -0.63 -1.32 -12.12
CA PRO A 24 0.54 -1.51 -12.98
C PRO A 24 0.34 -0.74 -14.29
N ILE A 25 1.35 0.03 -14.70
CA ILE A 25 1.39 0.76 -15.97
C ILE A 25 2.39 0.09 -16.91
N ASP A 26 3.55 -0.30 -16.38
CA ASP A 26 4.63 -1.00 -17.09
C ASP A 26 5.40 -1.88 -16.08
N VAL A 27 6.37 -2.65 -16.56
CA VAL A 27 7.21 -3.56 -15.75
C VAL A 27 7.99 -2.85 -14.63
N ASP A 28 8.25 -1.55 -14.78
CA ASP A 28 8.92 -0.72 -13.78
C ASP A 28 8.12 0.52 -13.35
N ARG A 29 6.85 0.61 -13.75
CA ARG A 29 6.01 1.78 -13.47
C ARG A 29 4.66 1.38 -12.92
N THR A 30 4.33 1.93 -11.75
CA THR A 30 3.05 1.71 -11.08
C THR A 30 2.46 3.05 -10.67
N ARG A 31 1.15 3.27 -10.90
CA ARG A 31 0.42 4.37 -10.28
C ARG A 31 -0.16 3.87 -8.97
N PHE A 32 0.07 4.62 -7.90
CA PHE A 32 -0.49 4.33 -6.60
C PHE A 32 -1.67 5.27 -6.33
N LEU A 33 -2.89 4.72 -6.27
CA LEU A 33 -4.06 5.46 -5.82
C LEU A 33 -4.27 5.21 -4.33
N CYS A 34 -4.52 6.27 -3.57
CA CYS A 34 -4.88 6.20 -2.16
C CYS A 34 -6.17 6.97 -1.94
N TRP A 35 -7.13 6.33 -1.28
CA TRP A 35 -8.39 6.92 -0.85
C TRP A 35 -8.46 6.92 0.67
N GLU A 36 -8.83 8.04 1.25
CA GLU A 36 -9.19 8.14 2.67
C GLU A 36 -10.71 7.99 2.80
N LEU A 37 -11.17 6.91 3.41
CA LEU A 37 -12.57 6.66 3.69
C LEU A 37 -12.89 7.14 5.11
N VAL A 38 -13.82 8.07 5.18
CA VAL A 38 -14.25 8.78 6.39
C VAL A 38 -15.76 8.68 6.54
N TYR A 39 -16.24 8.78 7.78
CA TYR A 39 -17.67 8.97 8.01
C TYR A 39 -18.12 10.31 7.41
N ARG A 40 -19.33 10.35 6.86
CA ARG A 40 -19.88 11.56 6.22
C ARG A 40 -20.55 12.44 7.27
N ASP A 41 -20.27 13.74 7.25
CA ASP A 41 -21.01 14.70 8.07
C ASP A 41 -22.51 14.69 7.74
N THR A 42 -23.33 14.39 8.74
CA THR A 42 -24.79 14.40 8.69
C THR A 42 -25.38 15.68 9.31
N GLY A 43 -24.56 16.52 9.93
CA GLY A 43 -24.94 17.79 10.55
C GLY A 43 -25.60 17.68 11.93
N ASP A 44 -25.85 16.46 12.41
CA ASP A 44 -26.46 16.15 13.70
C ASP A 44 -25.47 15.59 14.73
N ASP A 45 -24.23 15.28 14.32
CA ASP A 45 -23.16 14.81 15.19
C ASP A 45 -22.35 15.99 15.77
N PRO A 46 -22.51 16.32 17.07
CA PRO A 46 -21.77 17.40 17.71
C PRO A 46 -20.27 17.12 17.84
N GLU A 47 -19.84 15.85 17.71
CA GLU A 47 -18.43 15.44 17.81
C GLU A 47 -17.70 15.44 16.45
N TYR A 48 -18.44 15.58 15.34
CA TYR A 48 -17.90 15.44 13.99
C TYR A 48 -16.71 16.36 13.71
N SER A 49 -16.78 17.62 14.13
CA SER A 49 -15.70 18.60 13.92
C SER A 49 -14.39 18.15 14.61
N ALA A 50 -14.49 17.58 15.81
CA ALA A 50 -13.33 17.07 16.54
C ALA A 50 -12.77 15.78 15.89
N TYR A 51 -13.66 14.87 15.47
CA TYR A 51 -13.32 13.68 14.69
C TYR A 51 -12.57 14.05 13.39
N TRP A 52 -13.12 14.99 12.62
CA TRP A 52 -12.55 15.45 11.35
C TRP A 52 -11.16 16.04 11.55
N GLY A 53 -10.97 16.89 12.56
CA GLY A 53 -9.69 17.48 12.89
C GLY A 53 -8.61 16.44 13.22
N ARG A 54 -8.93 15.40 14.01
CA ARG A 54 -8.00 14.30 14.31
C ARG A 54 -7.71 13.44 13.08
N THR A 55 -8.75 13.07 12.34
CA THR A 55 -8.66 12.26 11.12
C THR A 55 -7.76 12.92 10.08
N MET A 56 -7.99 14.20 9.75
CA MET A 56 -7.18 14.92 8.77
C MET A 56 -5.74 15.16 9.25
N LYS A 57 -5.52 15.41 10.55
CA LYS A 57 -4.16 15.49 11.10
C LYS A 57 -3.41 14.17 10.94
N HIS A 58 -4.08 13.04 11.17
CA HIS A 58 -3.49 11.72 10.97
C HIS A 58 -3.23 11.44 9.49
N TRP A 59 -4.15 11.81 8.60
CA TRP A 59 -3.99 11.70 7.14
C TRP A 59 -2.73 12.42 6.64
N GLU A 60 -2.48 13.66 7.08
CA GLU A 60 -1.25 14.37 6.71
C GLU A 60 0.02 13.65 7.18
N GLY A 61 -0.01 13.03 8.37
CA GLY A 61 1.08 12.20 8.86
C GLY A 61 1.31 10.96 7.98
N LEU A 62 0.22 10.31 7.53
CA LEU A 62 0.30 9.10 6.71
C LEU A 62 0.84 9.36 5.31
N LYS A 63 0.57 10.54 4.71
CA LYS A 63 1.19 10.93 3.43
C LYS A 63 2.71 10.92 3.52
N ARG A 64 3.28 11.32 4.66
CA ARG A 64 4.73 11.27 4.89
C ARG A 64 5.24 9.83 4.90
N VAL A 65 4.57 8.94 5.65
CA VAL A 65 4.94 7.52 5.73
C VAL A 65 4.90 6.85 4.35
N VAL A 66 3.87 7.14 3.55
CA VAL A 66 3.79 6.66 2.16
C VAL A 66 4.94 7.20 1.31
N GLY A 67 5.38 8.44 1.54
CA GLY A 67 6.57 9.00 0.92
C GLY A 67 7.84 8.20 1.24
N GLU A 68 8.00 7.79 2.50
CA GLU A 68 9.13 6.94 2.93
C GLU A 68 9.12 5.58 2.23
N ASP A 69 7.94 4.96 2.02
CA ASP A 69 7.82 3.72 1.24
C ASP A 69 8.20 3.91 -0.25
N ILE A 70 7.82 5.05 -0.85
CA ILE A 70 8.18 5.38 -2.24
C ILE A 70 9.69 5.51 -2.40
N GLU A 71 10.39 6.15 -1.46
CA GLU A 71 11.85 6.26 -1.49
C GLU A 71 12.55 4.90 -1.50
N ILE A 72 12.00 3.91 -0.77
CA ILE A 72 12.51 2.53 -0.78
C ILE A 72 12.32 1.88 -2.16
N TYR A 73 11.16 2.07 -2.79
CA TYR A 73 10.92 1.55 -4.13
C TYR A 73 11.85 2.16 -5.18
N GLU A 74 12.14 3.46 -5.10
CA GLU A 74 13.11 4.11 -5.99
C GLU A 74 14.53 3.55 -5.81
N GLN A 75 14.94 3.26 -4.56
CA GLN A 75 16.22 2.60 -4.31
C GLN A 75 16.27 1.21 -4.96
N LEU A 76 15.20 0.43 -4.83
CA LEU A 76 15.10 -0.88 -5.45
C LEU A 76 15.13 -0.80 -6.99
N GLU A 77 14.46 0.19 -7.58
CA GLU A 77 14.48 0.45 -9.02
C GLU A 77 15.89 0.70 -9.55
N ARG A 78 16.73 1.42 -8.79
CA ARG A 78 18.13 1.64 -9.14
C ARG A 78 18.95 0.36 -9.00
N THR A 79 18.75 -0.40 -7.93
CA THR A 79 19.50 -1.64 -7.67
C THR A 79 19.24 -2.71 -8.73
N LYS A 80 17.99 -2.88 -9.20
CA LYS A 80 17.66 -3.90 -10.22
C LYS A 80 18.31 -3.66 -11.58
N ARG A 81 18.82 -2.45 -11.85
CA ARG A 81 19.56 -2.12 -13.08
C ARG A 81 21.05 -2.53 -13.02
N SER A 82 21.54 -2.94 -11.85
CA SER A 82 22.91 -3.43 -11.69
C SER A 82 23.08 -4.82 -12.28
N SER A 83 24.19 -5.06 -12.99
CA SER A 83 24.56 -6.42 -13.45
C SER A 83 24.89 -7.38 -12.30
N GLY A 84 25.17 -6.86 -11.10
CA GLY A 84 25.37 -7.67 -9.91
C GLY A 84 24.06 -8.13 -9.26
N TYR A 85 22.93 -7.56 -9.66
CA TYR A 85 21.63 -7.96 -9.16
C TYR A 85 21.13 -9.22 -9.89
N THR A 86 21.06 -10.34 -9.18
CA THR A 86 20.69 -11.65 -9.77
C THR A 86 19.37 -12.20 -9.25
N ARG A 87 19.02 -11.94 -7.99
CA ARG A 87 17.77 -12.38 -7.35
C ARG A 87 17.48 -11.61 -6.06
N HIS A 88 16.21 -11.60 -5.67
CA HIS A 88 15.81 -11.30 -4.29
C HIS A 88 16.13 -12.49 -3.37
N VAL A 89 16.60 -12.21 -2.16
CA VAL A 89 16.72 -13.19 -1.07
C VAL A 89 15.74 -12.76 0.01
N LEU A 90 14.61 -13.47 0.11
CA LEU A 90 13.55 -13.15 1.07
C LEU A 90 13.84 -13.79 2.42
N GLN A 91 13.65 -13.04 3.51
CA GLN A 91 13.85 -13.57 4.85
C GLN A 91 12.61 -14.35 5.31
N GLY A 92 12.79 -15.45 6.05
CA GLY A 92 11.65 -16.23 6.59
C GLY A 92 10.75 -15.43 7.57
N ARG A 93 11.25 -14.32 8.11
CA ARG A 93 10.46 -13.35 8.90
C ARG A 93 9.51 -12.50 8.05
N GLU A 94 9.78 -12.39 6.76
CA GLU A 94 8.97 -11.65 5.77
C GLU A 94 8.00 -12.60 5.05
N CYS A 95 7.38 -13.52 5.80
CA CYS A 95 6.57 -14.60 5.25
C CYS A 95 5.42 -14.12 4.34
N LYS A 96 4.91 -12.91 4.56
CA LYS A 96 3.87 -12.30 3.71
C LYS A 96 4.39 -11.95 2.31
N ILE A 97 5.63 -11.50 2.18
CA ILE A 97 6.26 -11.19 0.89
C ILE A 97 6.50 -12.49 0.13
N ALA A 98 7.06 -13.50 0.79
CA ALA A 98 7.24 -14.83 0.18
C ALA A 98 5.90 -15.41 -0.29
N HIS A 99 4.87 -15.37 0.56
CA HIS A 99 3.54 -15.85 0.21
C HIS A 99 2.90 -15.09 -0.95
N TYR A 100 3.13 -13.77 -1.06
CA TYR A 100 2.67 -12.97 -2.20
C TYR A 100 3.29 -13.46 -3.51
N HIS A 101 4.61 -13.65 -3.54
CA HIS A 101 5.31 -14.15 -4.74
C HIS A 101 4.88 -15.57 -5.10
N GLU A 102 4.75 -16.48 -4.13
CA GLU A 102 4.26 -17.84 -4.37
C GLU A 102 2.84 -17.86 -4.98
N ASN A 103 1.94 -16.97 -4.52
CA ASN A 103 0.60 -16.85 -5.08
C ASN A 103 0.60 -16.28 -6.50
N MET A 104 1.42 -15.26 -6.78
CA MET A 104 1.60 -14.71 -8.12
C MET A 104 2.13 -15.77 -9.07
N ASP A 105 3.21 -16.46 -8.70
CA ASP A 105 3.83 -17.50 -9.52
C ASP A 105 2.86 -18.63 -9.85
N ARG A 106 2.05 -19.05 -8.87
CA ARG A 106 1.00 -20.05 -9.09
C ARG A 106 -0.01 -19.57 -10.13
N LYS A 107 -0.53 -18.35 -10.00
CA LYS A 107 -1.51 -17.79 -10.95
C LYS A 107 -0.94 -17.64 -12.37
N ILE A 108 0.32 -17.21 -12.49
CA ILE A 108 1.01 -17.10 -13.77
C ILE A 108 1.16 -18.49 -14.42
N ARG A 109 1.55 -19.51 -13.66
CA ARG A 109 1.65 -20.89 -14.18
C ARG A 109 0.31 -21.46 -14.61
N ASP A 110 -0.75 -21.13 -13.88
CA ASP A 110 -2.10 -21.67 -14.10
C ASP A 110 -2.89 -20.89 -15.18
N GLY A 111 -2.32 -19.81 -15.73
CA GLY A 111 -2.90 -19.02 -16.83
C GLY A 111 -4.07 -18.11 -16.43
N ALA A 112 -4.12 -17.69 -15.16
CA ALA A 112 -5.16 -16.82 -14.61
C ALA A 112 -4.82 -15.32 -14.72
#